data_AF-A0A7S1EB40-F1
#
_entry.id   AF-A0A7S1EB40-F1
#
_cell.length_a   1.000
_cell.length_b   1.000
_cell.length_c   1.000
_cell.angle_alpha   90.00
_cell.angle_beta   90.00
_cell.angle_gamma   90.00
#
_symmetry.space_group_name_H-M   'P 1'
#
loop_
_entity.id
_entity.type
_entity.pdbx_description
1 polymer ?
#
loop_
_entity_poly.entity_id
_entity_poly.type
_entity_poly.pdbx_seq_one_letter_code
_entity_poly.pdbx_strand_id
1 'polypeptide(L)'
;MYGRNQYPEKVIPRFILLADEGQPCSIQGTGDAVRSFVYVEDAAEAFDVVMHRGEVGETYNVGTQQLVTVRELADMITLGVRGEVARHRYVGDRVVNDCRYAVDTTKVARHR
;
A
#
# COMPACT_ATOMS: atom_id res chain seq x y z
N MET A 1 3.21 -3.29 0.88
CA MET A 1 2.50 -4.52 0.46
C MET A 1 1.12 -4.58 1.09
N TYR A 2 0.18 -5.27 0.46
CA TYR A 2 -1.18 -5.51 0.96
C TYR A 2 -1.72 -6.86 0.47
N GLY A 3 -2.69 -7.43 1.17
CA GLY A 3 -3.32 -8.70 0.77
C GLY A 3 -3.89 -9.46 1.97
N ARG A 4 -4.32 -10.70 1.70
CA ARG A 4 -4.85 -11.61 2.75
C ARG A 4 -3.80 -11.85 3.83
N ASN A 5 -4.28 -12.15 5.05
CA ASN A 5 -3.46 -12.43 6.24
C ASN A 5 -2.65 -11.24 6.79
N GLN A 6 -2.92 -10.00 6.35
CA GLN A 6 -2.33 -8.80 6.94
C GLN A 6 -3.08 -8.41 8.22
N TYR A 7 -2.37 -8.30 9.34
CA TYR A 7 -2.97 -7.92 10.63
C TYR A 7 -3.59 -6.50 10.56
N PRO A 8 -4.78 -6.27 11.15
CA PRO A 8 -5.57 -5.04 11.02
C PRO A 8 -5.05 -3.81 11.79
N GLU A 9 -3.75 -3.75 12.01
CA GLU A 9 -3.04 -2.53 12.42
C GLU A 9 -2.59 -1.71 11.20
N LYS A 10 -2.35 -2.38 10.06
CA LYS A 10 -1.91 -1.72 8.82
C LYS A 10 -3.07 -0.98 8.16
N VAL A 11 -2.74 0.08 7.42
CA VAL A 11 -3.73 1.04 6.90
C VAL A 11 -4.86 0.41 6.08
N ILE A 12 -4.53 -0.51 5.15
CA ILE A 12 -5.53 -1.16 4.28
C ILE A 12 -6.50 -2.04 5.07
N PRO A 13 -6.06 -3.07 5.83
CA PRO A 13 -6.99 -3.90 6.58
C PRO A 13 -7.72 -3.11 7.67
N ARG A 14 -7.08 -2.09 8.27
CA ARG A 14 -7.74 -1.19 9.21
C ARG A 14 -8.88 -0.43 8.56
N PHE A 15 -8.67 0.14 7.37
CA PHE A 15 -9.70 0.90 6.66
C PHE A 15 -10.82 0.00 6.15
N ILE A 16 -10.52 -1.24 5.74
CA ILE A 16 -11.56 -2.23 5.40
C ILE A 16 -12.49 -2.47 6.59
N LEU A 17 -11.93 -2.71 7.79
CA LEU A 17 -12.74 -2.90 9.01
C LEU A 17 -13.55 -1.65 9.38
N LEU A 18 -12.92 -0.46 9.33
CA LEU A 18 -13.63 0.78 9.63
C LEU A 18 -14.77 1.03 8.63
N ALA A 19 -14.55 0.79 7.34
CA ALA A 19 -15.59 0.92 6.33
C ALA A 19 -16.73 -0.08 6.55
N ASP A 20 -16.43 -1.34 6.85
CA ASP A 20 -17.43 -2.37 7.17
C ASP A 20 -18.30 -1.95 8.37
N GLU A 21 -17.66 -1.47 9.45
CA GLU A 21 -18.32 -0.93 10.65
C GLU A 21 -18.99 0.44 10.42
N GLY A 22 -18.83 1.04 9.25
CA GLY A 22 -19.33 2.37 8.93
C GLY A 22 -18.65 3.48 9.74
N GLN A 23 -17.47 3.24 10.31
CA GLN A 23 -16.69 4.20 11.07
C GLN A 23 -15.82 5.08 10.16
N PRO A 24 -15.45 6.30 10.59
CA PRO A 24 -14.58 7.16 9.80
C PRO A 24 -13.14 6.61 9.72
N CYS A 25 -12.54 6.69 8.54
CA CYS A 25 -11.13 6.37 8.31
C CYS A 25 -10.22 7.43 8.94
N SER A 26 -9.28 7.01 9.78
CA SER A 26 -8.33 7.90 10.44
C SER A 26 -7.19 8.31 9.51
N ILE A 27 -7.07 9.60 9.21
CA ILE A 27 -6.05 10.19 8.34
C ILE A 27 -5.01 10.94 9.21
N GLN A 28 -3.73 10.58 9.09
CA GLN A 28 -2.64 11.24 9.82
C GLN A 28 -2.18 12.51 9.10
N GLY A 29 -1.97 13.59 9.84
CA GLY A 29 -1.53 14.87 9.28
C GLY A 29 -2.53 15.41 8.26
N THR A 30 -2.04 15.89 7.12
CA THR A 30 -2.90 16.33 6.00
C THR A 30 -3.39 15.18 5.11
N GLY A 31 -2.78 14.00 5.23
CA GLY A 31 -3.06 12.84 4.38
C GLY A 31 -2.42 12.88 2.99
N ASP A 32 -1.58 13.89 2.69
CA ASP A 32 -0.98 14.09 1.36
C ASP A 32 0.24 13.19 1.11
N ALA A 33 0.71 12.47 2.14
CA ALA A 33 1.78 11.50 1.99
C ALA A 33 1.37 10.38 1.03
N VAL A 34 2.19 10.17 -0.01
CA VAL A 34 1.92 9.18 -1.06
C VAL A 34 2.69 7.89 -0.80
N ARG A 35 2.06 6.76 -1.12
CA ARG A 35 2.65 5.43 -1.00
C ARG A 35 2.36 4.61 -2.25
N SER A 36 3.30 3.73 -2.60
CA SER A 36 3.07 2.64 -3.54
C SER A 36 2.65 1.39 -2.76
N PHE A 37 1.60 0.73 -3.22
CA PHE A 37 1.10 -0.52 -2.65
C PHE A 37 1.30 -1.65 -3.66
N VAL A 38 2.01 -2.70 -3.23
CA VAL A 38 2.24 -3.93 -4.00
C VAL A 38 1.37 -5.04 -3.43
N TYR A 39 0.67 -5.78 -4.29
CA TYR A 39 -0.12 -6.93 -3.83
C TYR A 39 0.80 -8.07 -3.37
N VAL A 40 0.42 -8.79 -2.32
CA VAL A 40 1.27 -9.80 -1.67
C VAL A 40 1.65 -10.94 -2.62
N GLU A 41 0.75 -11.35 -3.52
CA GLU A 41 1.05 -12.42 -4.48
C GLU A 41 2.00 -11.94 -5.57
N ASP A 42 1.89 -10.70 -6.05
CA ASP A 42 2.85 -10.10 -6.99
C ASP A 42 4.25 -10.02 -6.37
N ALA A 43 4.34 -9.70 -5.08
CA ALA A 43 5.60 -9.68 -4.36
C ALA A 43 6.19 -11.09 -4.20
N ALA A 44 5.35 -12.11 -3.99
CA ALA A 44 5.77 -13.50 -3.94
C ALA A 44 6.25 -14.01 -5.30
N GLU A 45 5.55 -13.67 -6.39
CA GLU A 45 5.98 -13.99 -7.76
C GLU A 45 7.34 -13.34 -8.07
N ALA A 46 7.50 -12.05 -7.75
CA ALA A 46 8.77 -11.35 -7.96
C ALA A 46 9.91 -11.98 -7.15
N PHE A 47 9.63 -12.44 -5.93
CA PHE A 47 10.60 -13.16 -5.11
C PHE A 47 10.99 -14.50 -5.74
N ASP A 48 10.02 -15.27 -6.24
CA ASP A 48 10.25 -16.56 -6.91
C ASP A 48 11.14 -16.40 -8.16
N VAL A 49 10.89 -15.36 -8.96
CA VAL A 49 11.72 -15.01 -10.13
C VAL A 49 13.15 -14.69 -9.72
N VAL A 50 13.34 -13.82 -8.72
CA VAL A 50 14.68 -13.45 -8.25
C VAL A 50 15.41 -14.64 -7.64
N MET A 51 14.71 -15.52 -6.93
CA MET A 51 15.28 -16.72 -6.32
C MET A 51 15.84 -17.70 -7.38
N HIS A 52 15.15 -17.86 -8.51
CA HIS A 52 15.54 -18.83 -9.54
C HIS A 52 16.42 -18.26 -10.65
N ARG A 53 16.29 -16.96 -10.94
CA ARG A 53 16.93 -16.32 -12.11
C ARG A 53 17.79 -15.12 -11.76
N GLY A 54 17.73 -14.64 -10.52
CA GLY A 54 18.51 -13.48 -10.08
C GLY A 54 20.02 -13.75 -10.04
N GLU A 55 20.79 -12.68 -10.17
CA GLU A 55 22.24 -12.70 -10.06
C GLU A 55 22.67 -12.57 -8.59
N VAL A 56 23.62 -13.39 -8.16
CA VAL A 56 24.12 -13.37 -6.78
C VAL A 56 24.87 -12.07 -6.52
N GLY A 57 24.54 -11.41 -5.40
CA GLY A 57 25.14 -10.14 -4.99
C GLY A 57 24.38 -8.91 -5.50
N GLU A 58 23.36 -9.10 -6.35
CA GLU A 58 22.57 -8.02 -6.91
C GLU A 58 21.33 -7.68 -6.06
N THR A 59 20.94 -6.41 -6.06
CA THR A 59 19.69 -5.93 -5.43
C THR A 59 18.60 -5.74 -6.47
N TYR A 60 17.37 -6.15 -6.14
CA TYR A 60 16.19 -6.04 -7.00
C TYR A 60 15.05 -5.31 -6.28
N ASN A 61 14.59 -4.20 -6.86
CA ASN A 61 13.43 -3.48 -6.36
C ASN A 61 12.13 -4.12 -6.88
N VAL A 62 11.17 -4.31 -5.98
CA VAL A 62 9.82 -4.79 -6.30
C VAL A 62 8.82 -3.74 -5.83
N GLY A 63 7.95 -3.29 -6.73
CA GLY A 63 7.15 -2.09 -6.51
C GLY A 63 6.07 -1.90 -7.57
N THR A 64 5.26 -0.86 -7.40
CA THR A 64 4.35 -0.37 -8.44
C THR A 64 4.67 1.09 -8.73
N GLN A 65 4.38 1.55 -9.96
CA GLN A 65 4.49 2.97 -10.30
C GLN A 65 3.29 3.80 -9.82
N GLN A 66 2.23 3.13 -9.35
CA GLN A 66 1.04 3.78 -8.85
C GLN A 66 1.28 4.33 -7.44
N LEU A 67 1.14 5.64 -7.31
CA LEU A 67 1.19 6.36 -6.05
C LEU A 67 -0.23 6.69 -5.62
N VAL A 68 -0.51 6.45 -4.35
CA VAL A 68 -1.83 6.67 -3.75
C VAL A 68 -1.63 7.38 -2.42
N THR A 69 -2.38 8.46 -2.19
CA THR A 69 -2.46 9.12 -0.88
C THR A 69 -3.28 8.30 0.10
N VAL A 70 -3.13 8.53 1.41
CA VAL A 70 -3.96 7.84 2.42
C VAL A 70 -5.44 8.21 2.26
N ARG A 71 -5.74 9.42 1.78
CA ARG A 71 -7.10 9.90 1.53
C ARG A 71 -7.77 9.16 0.37
N GLU A 72 -7.10 9.12 -0.79
CA GLU A 72 -7.59 8.37 -1.95
C GLU A 72 -7.76 6.89 -1.63
N LEU A 73 -6.85 6.32 -0.83
CA LEU A 73 -6.96 4.94 -0.39
C LEU A 73 -8.20 4.69 0.47
N ALA A 74 -8.53 5.60 1.40
CA ALA A 74 -9.73 5.51 2.21
C ALA A 74 -11.00 5.52 1.33
N ASP A 75 -11.03 6.41 0.35
CA ASP A 75 -12.16 6.56 -0.57
C ASP A 75 -12.33 5.32 -1.46
N MET A 76 -11.24 4.80 -2.06
CA MET A 76 -11.28 3.57 -2.85
C MET A 76 -11.78 2.37 -2.04
N ILE A 77 -11.30 2.21 -0.80
CA ILE A 77 -11.70 1.10 0.07
C ILE A 77 -13.17 1.23 0.46
N THR A 78 -13.61 2.41 0.93
CA THR A 78 -15.00 2.60 1.36
C THR A 78 -15.97 2.43 0.19
N LEU A 79 -15.59 2.92 -0.99
CA LEU A 79 -16.38 2.72 -2.21
C LEU A 79 -16.50 1.23 -2.55
N GLY A 80 -15.41 0.46 -2.45
CA GLY A 80 -15.43 -0.98 -2.70
C GLY A 80 -16.22 -1.79 -1.67
N VAL A 81 -16.26 -1.35 -0.40
CA VAL A 81 -16.93 -2.07 0.70
C VAL A 81 -18.42 -1.69 0.81
N ARG A 82 -18.75 -0.40 0.70
CA ARG A 82 -20.11 0.12 0.95
C ARG A 82 -20.77 0.77 -0.26
N GLY A 83 -20.03 1.12 -1.30
CA GLY A 83 -20.55 1.94 -2.40
C GLY A 83 -20.62 3.44 -2.09
N GLU A 84 -19.90 3.91 -1.06
CA GLU A 84 -19.94 5.30 -0.57
C GLU A 84 -18.53 5.91 -0.49
N VAL A 85 -18.45 7.25 -0.46
CA VAL A 85 -17.20 7.98 -0.19
C VAL A 85 -16.86 7.88 1.31
N ALA A 86 -15.57 7.80 1.64
CA ALA A 86 -15.15 7.63 3.02
C ALA A 86 -15.44 8.86 3.87
N ARG A 87 -15.82 8.64 5.13
CA ARG A 87 -15.78 9.69 6.16
C ARG A 87 -14.37 9.77 6.70
N HIS A 88 -13.71 10.92 6.61
CA HIS A 88 -12.34 11.11 7.08
C HIS A 88 -12.32 11.70 8.50
N ARG A 89 -11.47 11.15 9.37
CA ARG A 89 -11.15 11.72 10.69
C ARG A 89 -9.67 12.05 10.73
N TYR A 90 -9.33 13.34 10.78
CA TYR A 90 -7.94 13.77 10.87
C TYR A 90 -7.41 13.61 12.29
N VAL A 91 -6.21 13.04 12.41
CA VAL A 91 -5.49 12.84 13.67
C VAL A 91 -4.08 13.43 13.54
N GLY A 92 -3.43 13.69 14.68
CA GLY A 92 -2.07 14.20 14.70
C GLY A 92 -1.11 13.36 13.85
N ASP A 93 -0.19 14.04 13.16
CA ASP A 93 0.80 13.36 12.33
C ASP A 93 1.86 12.66 13.19
N ARG A 94 2.61 11.76 12.57
CA ARG A 94 3.80 11.16 13.19
C ARG A 94 4.88 12.23 13.32
N VAL A 95 5.70 12.11 14.37
CA VAL A 95 6.88 12.97 14.59
C VAL A 95 7.83 12.92 13.38
N VAL A 96 7.91 11.76 12.72
CA VAL A 96 8.63 11.57 11.45
C VAL A 96 7.74 10.78 10.49
N ASN A 97 7.55 11.31 9.29
CA ASN A 97 6.80 10.65 8.22
C ASN A 97 7.48 10.94 6.87
N ASP A 98 7.89 9.89 6.15
CA ASP A 98 8.49 10.06 4.84
C ASP A 98 7.43 10.49 3.81
N CYS A 99 7.79 11.41 2.91
CA CYS A 99 6.82 11.97 1.96
C CYS A 99 6.49 11.02 0.81
N ARG A 100 7.45 10.23 0.31
CA ARG A 100 7.30 9.43 -0.91
C ARG A 100 8.28 8.27 -0.99
N TYR A 101 7.78 7.11 -1.43
CA TYR A 101 8.61 5.99 -1.87
C TYR A 101 8.32 5.71 -3.34
N ALA A 102 9.29 5.98 -4.21
CA ALA A 102 9.26 5.61 -5.63
C ALA A 102 10.50 4.77 -5.92
N VAL A 103 10.30 3.62 -6.55
CA VAL A 103 11.37 2.66 -6.86
C VAL A 103 11.31 2.29 -8.34
N ASP A 104 12.48 2.13 -8.95
CA ASP A 104 12.59 1.60 -10.32
C ASP A 104 12.57 0.07 -10.29
N THR A 105 11.56 -0.52 -10.95
CA THR A 105 11.32 -1.97 -11.01
C THR A 105 11.77 -2.60 -12.34
N THR A 106 12.46 -1.86 -13.20
CA THR A 106 12.87 -2.36 -14.52
C THR A 106 13.79 -3.58 -14.44
N LYS A 107 14.62 -3.67 -13.40
CA LYS A 107 15.59 -4.77 -13.23
C LYS A 107 14.91 -6.14 -13.02
N VAL A 108 13.90 -6.21 -12.16
CA VAL A 108 13.17 -7.48 -11.92
C VAL A 108 12.34 -7.86 -13.15
N ALA A 109 11.80 -6.89 -13.88
CA ALA A 109 11.03 -7.14 -15.10
C ALA A 109 11.85 -7.79 -16.23
N ARG A 110 13.18 -7.58 -16.28
CA ARG A 110 14.06 -8.24 -17.26
C ARG A 110 14.22 -9.75 -17.04
N HIS A 111 13.83 -10.25 -15.87
CA HIS A 111 13.99 -11.65 -15.49
C HIS A 111 12.69 -12.46 -15.58
N ARG A 112 11.57 -11.82 -16.00
CA ARG A 112 10.29 -12.49 -16.27
C ARG A 112 10.36 -13.41 -17.49
#